data_AF-A0A934XCI4-F1
#
_entry.id   AF-A0A934XCI4-F1
#
_cell.length_a   1.000
_cell.length_b   1.000
_cell.length_c   1.000
_cell.angle_alpha   90.00
_cell.angle_beta   90.00
_cell.angle_gamma   90.00
#
_symmetry.space_group_name_H-M   'P 1'
#
loop_
_entity.id
_entity.type
_entity.pdbx_description
1 polymer ?
#
loop_
_entity_poly.entity_id
_entity_poly.type
_entity_poly.pdbx_seq_one_letter_code
_entity_poly.pdbx_strand_id
1 'polypeptide(L)'
;MQVQVHTDKHIEGNQERSEWINKALQDALQRFSSHITRVEVHLSDEHGGKQTLPEIKQCTLEARLDGHQPQVVKHQAANLHLAVEGAAEKLVRLIDHTLGRIAH
;
A
#
# COMPACT_ATOMS: atom_id res chain seq x y z
N MET A 1 4.70 13.63 -3.84
CA MET A 1 4.06 12.31 -3.64
C MET A 1 2.55 12.40 -3.80
N GLN A 2 1.96 11.64 -4.74
CA GLN A 2 0.51 11.49 -4.93
C GLN A 2 0.07 10.05 -4.55
N VAL A 3 -1.01 9.89 -3.79
CA VAL A 3 -1.56 8.57 -3.44
C VAL A 3 -2.87 8.31 -4.20
N GLN A 4 -2.97 7.16 -4.85
CA GLN A 4 -4.18 6.74 -5.58
C GLN A 4 -4.67 5.40 -5.04
N VAL A 5 -5.92 5.36 -4.62
CA VAL A 5 -6.53 4.17 -4.00
C VAL A 5 -7.49 3.51 -5.00
N HIS A 6 -7.21 2.26 -5.28
CA HIS A 6 -7.97 1.37 -6.15
C HIS A 6 -8.57 0.25 -5.29
N THR A 7 -9.89 0.16 -5.26
CA THR A 7 -10.61 -0.89 -4.54
C THR A 7 -11.25 -1.84 -5.53
N ASP A 8 -11.20 -3.14 -5.24
CA ASP A 8 -11.97 -4.13 -5.99
C ASP A 8 -13.48 -3.91 -5.81
N LYS A 9 -14.31 -4.48 -6.69
CA LYS A 9 -15.77 -4.30 -6.76
C LYS A 9 -16.50 -4.75 -5.49
N HIS A 10 -15.84 -5.55 -4.66
CA HIS A 10 -16.33 -6.07 -3.39
C HIS A 10 -16.01 -5.17 -2.19
N ILE A 11 -15.26 -4.08 -2.39
CA ILE A 11 -14.85 -3.16 -1.34
C ILE A 11 -15.53 -1.81 -1.60
N GLU A 12 -16.54 -1.48 -0.80
CA GLU A 12 -17.23 -0.18 -0.89
C GLU A 12 -16.21 0.96 -0.75
N GLY A 13 -16.17 1.84 -1.75
CA GLY A 13 -15.27 2.99 -1.81
C GLY A 13 -15.71 4.08 -0.83
N ASN A 14 -15.44 3.88 0.46
CA ASN A 14 -15.71 4.90 1.47
C ASN A 14 -14.64 5.99 1.42
N GLN A 15 -15.04 7.25 1.30
CA GLN A 15 -14.13 8.40 1.23
C GLN A 15 -13.22 8.46 2.47
N GLU A 16 -13.78 8.21 3.65
CA GLU A 16 -13.03 8.20 4.93
C GLU A 16 -11.88 7.19 4.93
N ARG A 17 -12.07 6.05 4.26
CA ARG A 17 -11.04 5.01 4.13
C ARG A 17 -9.91 5.48 3.23
N SER A 18 -10.23 6.09 2.09
CA SER A 18 -9.22 6.66 1.20
C SER A 18 -8.41 7.75 1.90
N GLU A 19 -9.07 8.60 2.70
CA GLU A 19 -8.41 9.62 3.52
C GLU A 19 -7.49 9.01 4.57
N TRP A 20 -7.96 7.99 5.31
CA TRP A 20 -7.14 7.27 6.28
C TRP A 20 -5.91 6.60 5.65
N ILE A 21 -6.09 5.87 4.53
CA ILE A 21 -4.98 5.22 3.80
C ILE A 21 -3.98 6.26 3.33
N ASN A 22 -4.46 7.37 2.77
CA ASN A 22 -3.61 8.44 2.28
C ASN A 22 -2.77 9.02 3.42
N LYS A 23 -3.37 9.28 4.57
CA LYS A 23 -2.65 9.77 5.76
C LYS A 23 -1.63 8.75 6.27
N ALA A 24 -2.00 7.48 6.38
CA ALA A 24 -1.10 6.43 6.85
C ALA A 24 0.13 6.26 5.94
N LEU A 25 -0.07 6.28 4.62
CA LEU A 25 1.02 6.19 3.65
C LEU A 25 1.86 7.46 3.60
N GLN A 26 1.24 8.63 3.75
CA GLN A 26 1.99 9.89 3.84
C GLN A 26 2.92 9.93 5.03
N ASP A 27 2.45 9.50 6.20
CA ASP A 27 3.25 9.45 7.42
C ASP A 27 4.39 8.43 7.30
N ALA A 28 4.07 7.19 6.89
CA ALA A 28 5.05 6.12 6.75
C ALA A 28 6.15 6.45 5.71
N LEU A 29 5.78 7.10 4.61
CA LEU A 29 6.69 7.41 3.49
C LEU A 29 7.23 8.84 3.51
N GLN A 30 6.96 9.61 4.57
CA GLN A 30 7.30 11.04 4.62
C GLN A 30 8.78 11.29 4.33
N ARG A 31 9.66 10.45 4.90
CA ARG A 31 11.13 10.50 4.70
C ARG A 31 11.55 10.36 3.24
N PHE A 32 10.78 9.63 2.43
CA PHE A 32 11.09 9.35 1.02
C PHE A 32 10.18 10.12 0.05
N SER A 33 9.30 10.98 0.55
CA SER A 33 8.28 11.68 -0.25
C SER A 33 8.85 12.49 -1.41
N SER A 34 10.08 13.01 -1.28
CA SER A 34 10.81 13.71 -2.34
C SER A 34 11.27 12.81 -3.48
N HIS A 35 11.45 11.51 -3.21
CA HIS A 35 11.84 10.51 -4.22
C HIS A 35 10.62 9.79 -4.82
N ILE A 36 9.45 9.87 -4.18
CA ILE A 36 8.23 9.18 -4.60
C ILE A 36 7.35 10.12 -5.44
N THR A 37 7.18 9.77 -6.71
CA THR A 37 6.29 10.48 -7.62
C THR A 37 4.83 10.09 -7.36
N ARG A 38 4.55 8.79 -7.21
CA ARG A 38 3.21 8.24 -7.02
C ARG A 38 3.22 6.96 -6.18
N VAL A 39 2.16 6.77 -5.40
CA VAL A 39 1.86 5.52 -4.70
C VAL A 39 0.48 5.03 -5.13
N GLU A 40 0.42 3.81 -5.64
CA GLU A 40 -0.84 3.14 -6.02
C GLU A 40 -1.17 2.08 -4.97
N VAL A 41 -2.41 2.11 -4.49
CA VAL A 41 -2.92 1.21 -3.45
C VAL A 41 -3.99 0.35 -4.06
N HIS A 42 -3.78 -0.96 -4.12
CA HIS A 42 -4.78 -1.92 -4.62
C HIS A 42 -5.29 -2.75 -3.45
N LEU A 43 -6.57 -2.58 -3.15
CA LEU A 43 -7.26 -3.31 -2.11
C LEU A 43 -8.15 -4.37 -2.74
N SER A 44 -8.01 -5.61 -2.29
CA SER A 44 -8.81 -6.74 -2.77
C SER A 44 -9.29 -7.60 -1.60
N ASP A 45 -10.46 -8.18 -1.78
CA ASP A 45 -10.97 -9.25 -0.92
C ASP A 45 -10.78 -10.58 -1.66
N GLU A 46 -9.84 -11.42 -1.21
CA GLU A 46 -9.46 -12.63 -1.96
C GLU A 46 -10.54 -13.71 -1.96
N HIS A 47 -11.50 -13.64 -1.04
CA HIS A 47 -12.55 -14.66 -0.92
C HIS A 47 -13.90 -14.24 -1.54
N GLY A 48 -14.02 -13.02 -2.06
CA GLY A 48 -15.18 -12.57 -2.83
C GLY A 48 -16.53 -12.79 -2.14
N GLY A 49 -16.58 -12.72 -0.81
CA GLY A 49 -17.79 -12.99 -0.02
C GLY A 49 -18.18 -14.47 0.14
N LYS A 50 -17.28 -15.43 -0.17
CA LYS A 50 -17.53 -16.86 0.15
C LYS A 50 -17.47 -17.08 1.66
N GLN A 51 -18.64 -17.27 2.27
CA GLN A 51 -18.80 -17.47 3.72
C GLN A 51 -18.10 -18.71 4.31
N THR A 52 -17.53 -19.58 3.46
CA THR A 52 -16.89 -20.83 3.89
C THR A 52 -15.41 -20.68 4.26
N LEU A 53 -14.80 -19.51 4.00
CA LEU A 53 -13.40 -19.23 4.33
C LEU A 53 -13.29 -17.95 5.16
N PRO A 54 -12.32 -17.86 6.08
CA PRO A 54 -12.07 -16.62 6.82
C PRO A 54 -11.75 -15.49 5.83
N GLU A 55 -12.37 -14.32 6.00
CA GLU A 55 -12.12 -13.16 5.13
C GLU A 55 -10.65 -12.76 5.22
N ILE A 56 -9.94 -12.80 4.09
CA ILE A 56 -8.56 -12.32 3.99
C ILE A 56 -8.58 -11.08 3.10
N LYS A 57 -8.20 -9.96 3.70
CA LYS A 57 -8.04 -8.70 2.98
C LYS A 57 -6.61 -8.59 2.49
N GLN A 58 -6.47 -8.15 1.26
CA GLN A 58 -5.20 -8.02 0.59
C GLN A 58 -4.96 -6.55 0.23
N CYS A 59 -3.78 -6.05 0.57
CA CYS A 59 -3.29 -4.75 0.14
C CYS A 59 -2.02 -4.95 -0.70
N THR A 60 -2.02 -4.38 -1.90
CA THR A 60 -0.82 -4.26 -2.73
C THR A 60 -0.48 -2.78 -2.85
N LEU A 61 0.75 -2.41 -2.55
CA LEU A 61 1.25 -1.05 -2.71
C LEU A 61 2.31 -1.04 -3.79
N GLU A 62 2.20 -0.11 -4.73
CA GLU A 62 3.22 0.21 -5.72
C GLU A 62 3.72 1.64 -5.48
N ALA A 63 4.99 1.81 -5.12
CA ALA A 63 5.63 3.12 -5.09
C ALA A 63 6.46 3.34 -6.35
N ARG A 64 6.15 4.40 -7.08
CA ARG A 64 6.95 4.88 -8.20
C ARG A 64 7.93 5.91 -7.69
N LEU A 65 9.21 5.57 -7.81
CA LEU A 65 10.31 6.44 -7.46
C LEU A 65 10.81 7.15 -8.72
N ASP A 66 11.22 8.41 -8.59
CA ASP A 66 11.86 9.13 -9.68
C ASP A 66 13.17 8.45 -10.08
N GLY A 67 13.33 8.12 -11.36
CA GLY A 67 14.54 7.47 -11.87
C GLY A 67 14.76 6.00 -11.47
N HIS A 68 13.80 5.32 -10.82
CA HIS A 68 13.93 3.91 -10.44
C HIS A 68 12.75 3.04 -10.87
N GLN A 69 12.96 1.74 -10.82
CA GLN A 69 11.89 0.76 -11.02
C GLN A 69 10.81 0.90 -9.93
N PRO A 70 9.52 0.71 -10.27
CA PRO A 70 8.45 0.72 -9.28
C PRO A 70 8.67 -0.35 -8.21
N GLN A 71 8.44 0.01 -6.96
CA GLN A 71 8.60 -0.87 -5.80
C GLN A 71 7.22 -1.41 -5.41
N VAL A 72 7.00 -2.72 -5.61
CA VAL A 72 5.72 -3.37 -5.36
C VAL A 72 5.81 -4.28 -4.15
N VAL A 73 4.89 -4.12 -3.21
CA VAL A 73 4.74 -5.02 -2.05
C VAL A 73 3.31 -5.48 -1.90
N LYS A 74 3.15 -6.69 -1.36
CA LYS A 74 1.86 -7.32 -1.10
C LYS A 74 1.79 -7.76 0.36
N HIS A 75 0.64 -7.53 0.98
CA HIS A 75 0.33 -8.04 2.31
C HIS A 75 -1.13 -8.52 2.40
N GLN A 76 -1.31 -9.62 3.11
CA GLN A 76 -2.59 -10.25 3.39
C GLN A 76 -2.79 -10.26 4.90
N ALA A 77 -3.97 -9.89 5.36
CA ALA A 77 -4.30 -9.87 6.77
C ALA A 77 -5.80 -10.12 7.02
N ALA A 78 -6.15 -10.31 8.29
CA ALA A 78 -7.53 -10.57 8.72
C ALA A 78 -8.49 -9.39 8.46
N ASN A 79 -7.98 -8.18 8.30
CA ASN A 79 -8.78 -7.01 7.97
C ASN A 79 -7.95 -6.01 7.14
N LEU A 80 -8.65 -5.03 6.58
CA LEU A 80 -8.05 -4.06 5.67
C LEU A 80 -7.01 -3.16 6.35
N HIS A 81 -7.24 -2.82 7.61
CA HIS A 81 -6.35 -1.96 8.38
C HIS A 81 -4.96 -2.60 8.50
N LEU A 82 -4.93 -3.84 9.01
CA LEU A 82 -3.72 -4.63 9.14
C LEU A 82 -3.05 -4.90 7.79
N ALA A 83 -3.84 -5.12 6.73
CA ALA A 83 -3.31 -5.34 5.39
C ALA A 83 -2.56 -4.11 4.89
N VAL A 84 -3.11 -2.91 5.09
CA VAL A 84 -2.49 -1.64 4.69
C VAL A 84 -1.26 -1.33 5.54
N GLU A 85 -1.35 -1.46 6.87
CA GLU A 85 -0.21 -1.19 7.76
C GLU A 85 0.98 -2.10 7.45
N GLY A 86 0.74 -3.42 7.37
CA GLY A 86 1.83 -4.36 7.07
C GLY A 86 2.37 -4.21 5.64
N ALA A 87 1.56 -3.75 4.68
CA ALA A 87 2.06 -3.38 3.37
C ALA A 87 2.93 -2.10 3.43
N ALA A 88 2.50 -1.07 4.17
CA ALA A 88 3.24 0.18 4.31
C ALA A 88 4.62 -0.06 4.96
N GLU A 89 4.68 -0.85 6.02
CA GLU A 89 5.94 -1.24 6.66
C GLU A 89 6.89 -1.97 5.69
N LYS A 90 6.36 -2.91 4.89
CA LYS A 90 7.16 -3.61 3.87
C LYS A 90 7.68 -2.65 2.81
N LEU A 91 6.85 -1.70 2.37
CA LEU A 91 7.21 -0.72 1.36
C LEU A 91 8.32 0.22 1.86
N VAL A 92 8.21 0.69 3.10
CA VAL A 92 9.25 1.51 3.76
C VAL A 92 10.59 0.78 3.77
N ARG A 93 10.61 -0.49 4.21
CA ARG A 93 11.84 -1.30 4.24
C ARG A 93 12.43 -1.51 2.84
N LEU A 94 11.57 -1.75 1.84
CA LEU A 94 12.00 -1.95 0.46
C LEU A 94 12.60 -0.66 -0.14
N ILE A 95 11.96 0.49 0.07
CA ILE A 95 12.47 1.78 -0.40
C ILE A 95 13.76 2.16 0.32
N ASP A 96 13.82 1.99 1.65
CA ASP A 96 15.04 2.24 2.43
C ASP A 96 16.21 1.39 1.93
N HIS A 97 15.99 0.11 1.66
CA HIS A 97 17.02 -0.76 1.10
C HIS A 97 17.41 -0.37 -0.34
N THR A 98 16.45 0.00 -1.20
CA THR A 98 16.72 0.41 -2.58
C THR A 98 17.51 1.73 -2.63
N LEU A 99 17.14 2.72 -1.82
CA LEU A 99 17.84 4.01 -1.75
C LEU A 99 19.13 3.95 -0.92
N GLY A 100 19.14 3.16 0.15
CA GLY A 100 20.29 2.95 1.02
C GLY A 100 21.43 2.19 0.33
N ARG A 101 21.11 1.26 -0.58
CA ARG A 101 22.11 0.61 -1.46
C ARG A 101 22.79 1.60 -2.42
N ILE A 102 22.14 2.72 -2.74
CA ILE A 102 22.68 3.74 -3.67
C ILE A 102 23.58 4.74 -2.95
N ALA A 103 23.38 4.92 -1.64
CA ALA A 103 24.17 5.84 -0.82
C ALA A 103 25.54 5.30 -0.40
N HIS A 104 25.95 4.12 -0.88
CA HIS A 104 27.18 3.43 -0.48
C HIS A 104 28.00 2.90 -1.65
#